data_AF-A0A8J5NC04-F1
#
_entry.id   AF-A0A8J5NC04-F1
#
_cell.length_a   1.000
_cell.length_b   1.000
_cell.length_c   1.000
_cell.angle_alpha   90.00
_cell.angle_beta   90.00
_cell.angle_gamma   90.00
#
_symmetry.space_group_name_H-M   'P 1'
#
loop_
_entity.id
_entity.type
_entity.pdbx_description
1 polymer ?
#
loop_
_entity_poly.entity_id
_entity_poly.type
_entity_poly.pdbx_seq_one_letter_code
_entity_poly.pdbx_strand_id
1 'polypeptide(L)'
;MSYCKQEGKDRVVFVTEEDHKGPAAVSLPDDDEPPAGLIQPDGEINWACPCLGGMATGPCGVEFREAFSCFHYSTQDPKGSECLEPFRQMSECMAQYPNVYGNKEEKEDMAKVEIPSEASPEVGQSEEVSAKA
;
A
#
# COMPACT_ATOMS: atom_id res chain seq x y z
N MET A 1 -29.47 21.20 24.38
CA MET A 1 -29.45 21.84 23.05
C MET A 1 -28.01 22.08 22.68
N SER A 2 -27.51 21.43 21.62
CA SER A 2 -26.19 21.69 21.06
C SER A 2 -26.10 23.15 20.59
N TYR A 3 -24.95 23.80 20.76
CA TYR A 3 -24.76 25.19 20.33
C TYR A 3 -23.37 25.43 19.74
N CYS A 4 -23.29 26.37 18.80
CA CYS A 4 -22.04 26.77 18.14
C CYS A 4 -21.61 28.14 18.66
N LYS A 5 -20.33 28.28 19.02
CA LYS A 5 -19.70 29.55 19.34
C LYS A 5 -18.59 29.84 18.33
N GLN A 6 -18.46 31.09 17.90
CA GLN A 6 -17.40 31.51 16.99
C GLN A 6 -16.40 32.38 17.75
N GLU A 7 -15.14 31.94 17.83
CA GLU A 7 -14.04 32.63 18.48
C GLU A 7 -13.04 33.02 17.38
N GLY A 8 -13.23 34.19 16.78
CA GLY A 8 -12.41 34.63 15.64
C GLY A 8 -12.65 33.81 14.38
N LYS A 9 -11.61 33.12 13.87
CA LYS A 9 -11.72 32.23 12.69
C LYS A 9 -12.26 30.85 13.05
N ASP A 10 -12.21 30.49 14.33
CA ASP A 10 -12.56 29.16 14.79
C ASP A 10 -14.03 29.08 15.15
N ARG A 11 -14.64 27.95 14.79
CA ARG A 11 -16.04 27.63 15.11
C ARG A 11 -16.07 26.41 16.01
N VAL A 12 -16.41 26.64 17.27
CA VAL A 12 -16.47 25.62 18.33
C VAL A 12 -17.90 25.13 18.47
N VAL A 13 -18.12 23.84 18.30
CA VAL A 13 -19.44 23.20 18.41
C VAL A 13 -19.49 22.38 19.69
N PHE A 14 -20.39 22.74 20.61
CA PHE A 14 -20.64 21.99 21.83
C PHE A 14 -21.82 21.03 21.60
N VAL A 15 -21.49 19.76 21.45
CA VAL A 15 -22.44 18.66 21.23
C VAL A 15 -22.87 18.09 22.59
N THR A 16 -24.16 17.85 22.76
CA THR A 16 -24.72 17.17 23.93
C THR A 16 -24.68 15.65 23.74
N GLU A 17 -24.59 14.87 24.83
CA GLU A 17 -24.51 13.40 24.76
C GLU A 17 -25.64 12.79 23.90
N GLU A 18 -26.86 13.32 24.01
CA GLU A 18 -28.03 12.88 23.25
C GLU A 18 -27.89 13.10 21.73
N ASP A 19 -27.19 14.17 21.33
CA ASP A 19 -26.98 14.59 19.94
C ASP A 19 -25.80 13.82 19.30
N HIS A 20 -24.83 13.40 20.12
CA HIS A 20 -23.74 12.51 19.72
C HIS A 20 -24.15 11.03 19.70
N LYS A 21 -25.15 10.64 20.50
CA LYS A 21 -25.61 9.25 20.61
C LYS A 21 -26.49 8.82 19.43
N GLY A 22 -27.08 9.78 18.72
CA GLY A 22 -27.78 9.52 17.46
C GLY A 22 -26.79 9.23 16.31
N PRO A 23 -27.18 8.42 15.31
CA PRO A 23 -26.40 8.30 14.09
C PRO A 23 -26.27 9.68 13.44
N ALA A 24 -25.12 9.94 12.79
CA ALA A 24 -24.92 11.19 12.08
C ALA A 24 -26.09 11.44 11.12
N ALA A 25 -26.73 12.61 11.21
CA ALA A 25 -27.83 12.98 10.32
C ALA A 25 -27.39 13.19 8.86
N VAL A 26 -26.09 13.11 8.60
CA VAL A 26 -25.50 13.19 7.27
C VAL A 26 -25.37 11.78 6.72
N SER A 27 -26.17 11.47 5.70
CA SER A 27 -25.90 10.34 4.83
C SER A 27 -24.71 10.73 3.95
N LEU A 28 -23.57 10.08 4.16
CA LEU A 28 -22.55 10.03 3.12
C LEU A 28 -23.17 9.28 1.93
N PRO A 29 -22.83 9.65 0.68
CA PRO A 29 -23.17 8.79 -0.44
C PRO A 29 -22.60 7.38 -0.17
N ASP A 30 -23.38 6.34 -0.43
CA ASP A 30 -22.84 4.99 -0.49
C ASP A 30 -21.73 5.00 -1.53
N ASP A 31 -20.50 4.75 -1.06
CA ASP A 31 -19.34 4.49 -1.90
C ASP A 31 -19.57 3.08 -2.51
N ASP A 32 -20.47 2.99 -3.48
CA ASP A 32 -20.77 1.77 -4.26
C ASP A 32 -19.59 1.42 -5.19
N GLU A 33 -18.56 2.27 -5.21
CA GLU A 33 -17.29 1.96 -5.85
C GLU A 33 -16.47 1.03 -4.95
N PRO A 34 -16.10 -0.17 -5.44
CA PRO A 34 -15.14 -0.99 -4.72
C PRO A 34 -13.86 -0.18 -4.50
N PRO A 35 -13.21 -0.30 -3.33
CA PRO A 35 -12.01 0.47 -3.04
C PRO A 35 -11.02 0.26 -4.18
N ALA A 36 -10.67 1.35 -4.87
CA ALA A 36 -9.80 1.30 -6.04
C ALA A 36 -8.46 0.68 -5.63
N GLY A 37 -8.27 -0.58 -6.05
CA GLY A 37 -7.07 -1.33 -5.78
C GLY A 37 -5.85 -0.73 -6.49
N LEU A 38 -4.69 -1.35 -6.29
CA LEU A 38 -3.49 -0.96 -7.02
C LEU A 38 -3.64 -1.15 -8.53
N ILE A 39 -4.44 -2.14 -8.94
CA ILE A 39 -4.74 -2.44 -10.33
C ILE A 39 -6.18 -2.02 -10.58
N GLN A 40 -6.35 -1.13 -11.54
CA GLN A 40 -7.65 -0.69 -12.02
C GLN A 40 -8.32 -1.79 -12.87
N PRO A 41 -9.65 -1.75 -13.05
CA PRO A 41 -10.37 -2.74 -13.85
C PRO A 41 -9.95 -2.78 -15.33
N ASP A 42 -9.30 -1.73 -15.84
CA ASP A 42 -8.70 -1.66 -17.17
C ASP A 42 -7.32 -2.34 -17.26
N GLY A 43 -6.73 -2.73 -16.14
CA GLY A 43 -5.37 -3.30 -16.06
C GLY A 43 -4.26 -2.25 -15.95
N GLU A 44 -4.59 -0.97 -15.76
CA GLU A 44 -3.61 0.07 -15.46
C GLU A 44 -3.28 0.14 -13.96
N ILE A 45 -2.03 0.52 -13.66
CA ILE A 45 -1.54 0.62 -12.28
C ILE A 45 -1.90 2.01 -11.72
N ASN A 46 -2.66 2.03 -10.62
CA ASN A 46 -2.99 3.26 -9.90
C ASN A 46 -1.81 3.72 -9.02
N TRP A 47 -0.96 4.58 -9.56
CA TRP A 47 0.20 5.14 -8.84
C TRP A 47 -0.16 6.05 -7.66
N ALA A 48 -1.42 6.48 -7.53
CA ALA A 48 -1.89 7.30 -6.42
C ALA A 48 -2.40 6.46 -5.23
N CYS A 49 -2.44 5.13 -5.36
CA CYS A 49 -2.91 4.26 -4.29
C CYS A 49 -1.99 4.39 -3.05
N PRO A 50 -2.51 4.79 -1.88
CA PRO A 50 -1.70 4.99 -0.67
C PRO A 50 -0.97 3.72 -0.21
N CYS A 51 -1.46 2.54 -0.61
CA CYS A 51 -0.84 1.24 -0.33
C CYS A 51 0.54 1.08 -1.01
N LEU A 52 0.82 1.82 -2.08
CA LEU A 52 2.09 1.74 -2.81
C LEU A 52 3.25 2.44 -2.10
N GLY A 53 3.00 3.02 -0.91
CA GLY A 53 4.02 3.62 -0.06
C GLY A 53 4.71 4.83 -0.68
N GLY A 54 4.11 5.46 -1.70
CA GLY A 54 4.66 6.64 -2.36
C GLY A 54 5.97 6.42 -3.12
N MET A 55 6.43 5.17 -3.30
CA MET A 55 7.68 4.87 -4.00
C MET A 55 7.67 5.35 -5.46
N ALA A 56 6.49 5.30 -6.09
CA ALA A 56 6.25 5.80 -7.44
C ALA A 56 6.30 7.33 -7.58
N THR A 57 6.35 8.07 -6.46
CA THR A 57 6.32 9.56 -6.43
C THR A 57 7.56 10.11 -5.71
N GLY A 58 8.68 9.40 -5.79
CA GLY A 58 9.98 9.81 -5.22
C GLY A 58 11.04 10.12 -6.29
N PRO A 59 12.27 10.48 -5.87
CA PRO A 59 13.39 10.72 -6.79
C PRO A 59 13.72 9.50 -7.68
N CYS A 60 13.46 8.28 -7.19
CA CYS A 60 13.60 7.03 -7.95
C CYS A 60 12.26 6.48 -8.47
N GLY A 61 11.21 7.32 -8.49
CA GLY A 61 9.86 6.89 -8.87
C GLY A 61 9.74 6.46 -10.33
N VAL A 62 10.57 6.98 -11.22
CA VAL A 62 10.58 6.60 -12.65
C VAL A 62 11.04 5.15 -12.81
N GLU A 63 12.20 4.82 -12.24
CA GLU A 63 12.75 3.46 -12.22
C GLU A 63 11.78 2.47 -11.55
N PHE A 64 11.16 2.88 -10.44
CA PHE A 64 10.15 2.08 -9.75
C PHE A 64 8.94 1.79 -10.64
N ARG A 65 8.42 2.80 -11.36
CA ARG A 65 7.29 2.61 -12.27
C ARG A 65 7.62 1.66 -13.40
N GLU A 66 8.82 1.79 -13.97
CA GLU A 66 9.30 0.93 -15.04
C GLU A 66 9.45 -0.52 -14.57
N ALA A 67 10.14 -0.75 -13.45
CA ALA A 67 10.31 -2.08 -12.88
C ALA A 67 8.97 -2.75 -12.49
N PHE A 68 8.10 -2.00 -11.81
CA PHE A 68 6.81 -2.51 -11.35
C PHE A 68 5.82 -2.76 -12.49
N SER A 69 5.83 -1.90 -13.51
CA SER A 69 5.03 -2.14 -14.73
C SER A 69 5.51 -3.38 -15.49
N CYS A 70 6.83 -3.56 -15.61
CA CYS A 70 7.40 -4.75 -16.22
C CYS A 70 6.98 -6.02 -15.46
N PHE A 71 7.08 -6.02 -14.13
CA PHE A 71 6.64 -7.16 -13.31
C PHE A 71 5.15 -7.45 -13.44
N HIS A 72 4.30 -6.43 -13.43
CA HIS A 72 2.86 -6.59 -13.54
C HIS A 72 2.46 -7.21 -14.88
N TYR A 73 3.02 -6.69 -15.98
CA TYR A 73 2.71 -7.12 -17.34
C TYR A 73 3.48 -8.36 -17.81
N SER A 74 4.58 -8.75 -17.15
CA SER A 74 5.36 -9.95 -17.49
C SER A 74 4.49 -11.20 -17.44
N THR A 75 4.59 -12.08 -18.43
CA THR A 75 3.85 -13.36 -18.46
C THR A 75 4.73 -14.56 -18.12
N GLN A 76 5.98 -14.32 -17.71
CA GLN A 76 6.93 -15.37 -17.39
C GLN A 76 6.64 -16.00 -16.02
N ASP A 77 7.06 -17.25 -15.84
CA ASP A 77 7.02 -17.96 -14.56
C ASP A 77 8.47 -18.26 -14.12
N PRO A 78 8.97 -17.66 -13.03
CA PRO A 78 8.31 -16.71 -12.13
C PRO A 78 8.10 -15.33 -12.76
N LYS A 79 7.02 -14.64 -12.34
CA LYS A 79 6.66 -13.28 -12.77
C LYS A 79 7.86 -12.34 -12.69
N GLY A 80 8.15 -11.63 -13.78
CA GLY A 80 9.19 -10.61 -13.82
C GLY A 80 10.63 -11.13 -13.83
N SER A 81 10.85 -12.40 -14.17
CA SER A 81 12.19 -12.95 -14.41
C SER A 81 12.96 -12.17 -15.49
N GLU A 82 12.25 -11.62 -16.48
CA GLU A 82 12.80 -10.75 -17.52
C GLU A 82 13.03 -9.29 -17.07
N CYS A 83 12.48 -8.89 -15.92
CA CYS A 83 12.45 -7.51 -15.42
C CYS A 83 13.54 -7.21 -14.38
N LEU A 84 14.50 -8.13 -14.18
CA LEU A 84 15.55 -7.98 -13.17
C LEU A 84 16.42 -6.73 -13.38
N GLU A 85 16.62 -6.34 -14.64
CA GLU A 85 17.45 -5.18 -14.96
C GLU A 85 16.80 -3.85 -14.51
N PRO A 86 15.51 -3.57 -14.83
CA PRO A 86 14.76 -2.45 -14.22
C PRO A 86 14.79 -2.43 -12.69
N PHE A 87 14.65 -3.60 -12.05
CA PHE A 87 14.73 -3.70 -10.58
C PHE A 87 16.11 -3.36 -10.03
N ARG A 88 17.18 -3.72 -10.75
CA ARG A 88 18.55 -3.34 -10.41
C ARG A 88 18.74 -1.83 -10.51
N GLN A 89 18.29 -1.20 -11.60
CA GLN A 89 18.39 0.25 -11.79
C GLN A 89 17.64 1.01 -10.69
N MET A 90 16.43 0.56 -10.35
CA MET A 90 15.66 1.09 -9.23
C MET A 90 16.43 0.96 -7.90
N SER A 91 17.01 -0.21 -7.62
CA SER A 91 17.77 -0.45 -6.38
C SER A 91 19.03 0.41 -6.30
N GLU A 92 19.74 0.57 -7.43
CA GLU A 92 20.91 1.44 -7.53
C GLU A 92 20.54 2.91 -7.32
N CYS A 93 19.41 3.36 -7.88
CA CYS A 93 18.89 4.70 -7.61
C CYS A 93 18.59 4.89 -6.12
N MET A 94 17.88 3.94 -5.47
CA MET A 94 17.53 4.05 -4.05
C MET A 94 18.78 4.13 -3.15
N ALA A 95 19.85 3.41 -3.50
CA ALA A 95 21.12 3.44 -2.79
C ALA A 95 21.80 4.83 -2.82
N GLN A 96 21.53 5.65 -3.84
CA GLN A 96 22.05 7.02 -3.94
C GLN A 96 21.30 8.01 -3.03
N TYR A 97 20.09 7.67 -2.57
CA TYR A 97 19.26 8.53 -1.71
C TYR A 97 19.00 7.90 -0.32
N PRO A 98 20.04 7.63 0.48
CA PRO A 98 19.91 6.96 1.77
C PRO A 98 19.15 7.79 2.82
N ASN A 99 18.99 9.10 2.63
CA ASN A 99 18.18 9.93 3.54
C ASN A 99 16.67 9.80 3.30
N VAL A 100 16.27 9.35 2.11
CA VAL A 100 14.86 9.19 1.70
C VAL A 100 14.44 7.73 1.80
N TYR A 101 15.30 6.81 1.37
CA TYR A 101 15.01 5.37 1.32
C TYR A 101 15.77 4.54 2.36
N GLY A 102 16.77 5.11 3.03
CA GLY A 102 17.49 4.42 4.09
C GLY A 102 16.68 4.46 5.38
N ASN A 103 16.17 3.30 5.80
CA ASN A 103 15.57 3.14 7.10
C ASN A 103 16.60 3.47 8.19
N LYS A 104 16.19 4.29 9.17
CA LYS A 104 17.04 4.64 10.31
C LYS A 104 17.38 3.42 11.19
N GLU A 105 16.61 2.33 11.05
CA GLU A 105 16.72 1.08 11.81
C GLU A 105 17.45 -0.06 11.07
N GLU A 106 17.63 0.01 9.75
CA GLU A 106 18.20 -1.09 8.94
C GLU A 106 19.73 -1.08 8.81
N LYS A 107 20.43 -0.09 9.41
CA LYS A 107 21.90 -0.02 9.36
C LYS A 107 22.61 -1.18 10.08
N GLU A 108 21.88 -1.99 10.86
CA GLU A 108 22.43 -3.18 11.53
C GLU A 108 22.12 -4.50 10.80
N ASP A 109 21.22 -4.51 9.80
CA ASP A 109 20.74 -5.77 9.14
C ASP A 109 21.09 -5.88 7.64
N MET A 110 21.69 -4.83 7.03
CA MET A 110 22.16 -4.85 5.63
C MET A 110 23.30 -5.84 5.32
N ALA A 111 23.68 -6.70 6.27
CA ALA A 111 24.57 -7.84 6.04
C ALA A 111 23.83 -9.14 5.67
N LYS A 112 22.48 -9.16 5.62
CA LYS A 112 21.72 -10.39 5.35
C LYS A 112 20.51 -10.20 4.43
N VAL A 113 20.74 -9.68 3.22
CA VAL A 113 19.82 -9.96 2.10
C VAL A 113 20.42 -11.08 1.26
N GLU A 114 20.24 -12.31 1.75
CA GLU A 114 20.48 -13.52 0.97
C GLU A 114 19.24 -13.77 0.10
N ILE A 115 19.38 -13.58 -1.22
CA ILE A 115 18.38 -13.98 -2.21
C ILE A 115 18.26 -15.51 -2.13
N PRO A 116 17.13 -16.11 -1.71
CA PRO A 116 17.01 -17.55 -1.71
C PRO A 116 16.74 -18.01 -3.14
N SER A 117 17.78 -18.56 -3.76
CA SER A 117 17.73 -19.28 -5.02
C SER A 117 17.34 -20.74 -4.78
N GLU A 118 16.16 -21.11 -5.30
CA GLU A 118 15.68 -22.43 -5.73
C GLU A 118 15.38 -23.59 -4.75
N ALA A 119 14.25 -24.26 -5.09
CA ALA A 119 13.85 -25.66 -4.87
C ALA A 119 13.02 -26.06 -3.62
N SER A 120 11.73 -26.33 -3.88
CA SER A 120 10.72 -27.14 -3.14
C SER A 120 11.19 -28.61 -2.90
N PRO A 121 10.58 -29.50 -2.06
CA PRO A 121 9.12 -29.64 -1.86
C PRO A 121 8.60 -30.18 -0.49
N GLU A 122 7.26 -30.26 -0.40
CA GLU A 122 6.36 -31.09 0.44
C GLU A 122 6.30 -30.90 1.98
N VAL A 123 5.11 -30.57 2.49
CA VAL A 123 4.24 -31.52 3.21
C VAL A 123 2.96 -30.78 3.65
N GLY A 124 1.82 -31.32 3.24
CA GLY A 124 0.51 -30.85 3.69
C GLY A 124 0.15 -31.32 5.10
N GLN A 125 -0.81 -30.62 5.70
CA GLN A 125 -1.81 -31.28 6.53
C GLN A 125 -3.10 -30.45 6.56
N SER A 126 -4.18 -31.10 6.15
CA SER A 126 -5.57 -30.69 6.37
C SER A 126 -5.92 -30.82 7.85
N GLU A 127 -6.63 -29.85 8.40
CA GLU A 127 -7.64 -30.01 9.48
C GLU A 127 -8.72 -28.95 9.19
N GLU A 128 -9.84 -29.31 8.57
CA GLU A 128 -11.10 -29.71 9.22
C GLU A 128 -11.55 -28.74 10.33
N VAL A 129 -12.47 -27.82 10.02
CA VAL A 129 -13.41 -27.29 11.02
C VAL A 129 -14.82 -27.61 10.53
N SER A 130 -15.32 -28.67 11.16
CA SER A 130 -16.64 -29.25 11.04
C SER A 130 -17.76 -28.25 11.37
N ALA A 131 -18.78 -28.27 10.52
CA ALA A 131 -20.10 -27.73 10.81
C ALA A 131 -20.86 -28.66 11.76
N LYS A 132 -21.48 -28.11 12.80
CA LYS A 132 -22.64 -28.66 13.52
C LYS A 132 -23.23 -27.54 14.39
N ALA A 133 -24.42 -27.04 14.04
CA ALA A 133 -25.76 -27.52 14.44
C ALA A 133 -26.22 -26.88 15.75
#